data_AF-A0A086ZVZ7-F1
#
_entry.id   AF-A0A086ZVZ7-F1
#
_cell.length_a   1.000
_cell.length_b   1.000
_cell.length_c   1.000
_cell.angle_alpha   90.00
_cell.angle_beta   90.00
_cell.angle_gamma   90.00
#
_symmetry.space_group_name_H-M   'P 1'
#
loop_
_entity.id
_entity.type
_entity.pdbx_description
1 polymer ?
#
loop_
_entity_poly.entity_id
_entity_poly.type
_entity_poly.pdbx_seq_one_letter_code
_entity_poly.pdbx_strand_id
1 'polypeptide(L)'
;MNYQDDDAPIVGAQAHLFHVADWNDANNGFTPTSQFKDYSVDWNVFGADSETFRQLAETLAGYISRDSLKSQADQLTDSTGTAVFNGLSRGLYLVTVDAFDGDSLTCKASSTLVVLPSDSGSLDVTLQPKTECSPKPQTPEEKKTKLKVTKVWKNDGDGESRPAKVTVQLLRDGEIYDEVSLNEANDWTHEWSDLPAEHEWRTVEKVVADHYTVLVDRENTEVLVVNTYQPGDHDHHGHEDKKEHKGKKPAETGSNVSTVAACAVGLSGAGLAVLRVRRKHQANN
;
A
#
# COMPACT_ATOMS: atom_id res chain seq x y z
N MET A 1 -13.80 -6.61 10.35
CA MET A 1 -13.10 -7.28 9.23
C MET A 1 -13.59 -8.71 9.16
N ASN A 2 -13.86 -9.24 7.98
CA ASN A 2 -14.17 -10.64 7.74
C ASN A 2 -13.07 -11.26 6.86
N TYR A 3 -12.37 -12.25 7.38
CA TYR A 3 -11.20 -12.88 6.75
C TYR A 3 -11.54 -14.33 6.41
N GLN A 4 -11.61 -14.62 5.12
CA GLN A 4 -12.15 -15.88 4.59
C GLN A 4 -11.36 -16.31 3.34
N ASP A 5 -11.32 -17.61 3.10
CA ASP A 5 -10.81 -18.26 1.87
C ASP A 5 -11.92 -19.13 1.29
N ASP A 6 -12.33 -18.90 0.04
CA ASP A 6 -13.48 -19.58 -0.59
C ASP A 6 -14.73 -19.68 0.31
N ASP A 7 -15.12 -18.55 0.93
CA ASP A 7 -16.22 -18.41 1.92
C ASP A 7 -16.02 -19.18 3.24
N ALA A 8 -14.91 -19.90 3.42
CA ALA A 8 -14.54 -20.55 4.67
C ALA A 8 -13.85 -19.55 5.62
N PRO A 9 -14.27 -19.48 6.90
CA PRO A 9 -13.66 -18.56 7.86
C PRO A 9 -12.22 -18.97 8.20
N ILE A 10 -11.29 -18.02 8.14
CA ILE A 10 -9.94 -18.20 8.64
C ILE A 10 -9.93 -17.78 10.11
N VAL A 11 -9.82 -18.76 11.01
CA VAL A 11 -9.90 -18.58 12.47
C VAL A 11 -8.51 -18.39 13.06
N GLY A 12 -8.35 -17.44 13.98
CA GLY A 12 -7.08 -17.19 14.67
C GLY A 12 -6.04 -16.42 13.86
N ALA A 13 -6.42 -15.78 12.75
CA ALA A 13 -5.54 -14.86 12.04
C ALA A 13 -5.37 -13.57 12.85
N GLN A 14 -4.12 -13.12 12.96
CA GLN A 14 -3.77 -11.92 13.72
C GLN A 14 -3.99 -10.67 12.87
N ALA A 15 -4.87 -9.79 13.33
CA ALA A 15 -5.20 -8.53 12.69
C ALA A 15 -4.78 -7.35 13.57
N HIS A 16 -4.22 -6.33 12.94
CA HIS A 16 -3.76 -5.11 13.59
C HIS A 16 -4.45 -3.90 13.00
N LEU A 17 -4.87 -2.97 13.85
CA LEU A 17 -5.48 -1.71 13.45
C LEU A 17 -4.53 -0.56 13.75
N PHE A 18 -4.25 0.26 12.74
CA PHE A 18 -3.48 1.49 12.85
C PHE A 18 -4.36 2.68 12.52
N HIS A 19 -4.35 3.68 13.41
CA HIS A 19 -4.99 4.97 13.14
C HIS A 19 -3.99 5.87 12.42
N VAL A 20 -4.18 6.01 11.11
CA VAL A 20 -3.22 6.61 10.20
C VAL A 20 -3.39 8.13 10.16
N ALA A 21 -4.62 8.60 10.06
CA ALA A 21 -4.91 10.02 9.97
C ALA A 21 -6.29 10.38 10.52
N ASP A 22 -6.38 11.52 11.18
CA ASP A 22 -7.65 12.13 11.58
C ASP A 22 -8.34 12.74 10.36
N TRP A 23 -9.67 12.69 10.34
CA TRP A 23 -10.43 13.51 9.40
C TRP A 23 -10.39 14.98 9.83
N ASN A 24 -10.20 15.87 8.86
CA ASN A 24 -10.20 17.31 9.08
C ASN A 24 -11.27 17.98 8.20
N ASP A 25 -12.34 18.47 8.84
CA ASP A 25 -13.45 19.13 8.14
C ASP A 25 -13.05 20.48 7.51
N ALA A 26 -11.99 21.14 7.99
CA ALA A 26 -11.58 22.45 7.47
C ALA A 26 -10.97 22.36 6.06
N ASN A 27 -10.28 21.27 5.75
CA ASN A 27 -9.68 21.03 4.44
C ASN A 27 -10.33 19.87 3.65
N ASN A 28 -11.40 19.27 4.21
CA ASN A 28 -12.07 18.10 3.64
C ASN A 28 -11.06 16.97 3.29
N GLY A 29 -10.13 16.73 4.21
CA GLY A 29 -9.00 15.83 3.99
C GLY A 29 -8.51 15.15 5.27
N PHE A 30 -7.35 14.51 5.15
CA PHE A 30 -6.75 13.74 6.23
C PHE A 30 -5.56 14.47 6.84
N THR A 31 -5.48 14.49 8.17
CA THR A 31 -4.32 14.97 8.91
C THR A 31 -3.61 13.77 9.53
N PRO A 32 -2.40 13.41 9.09
CA PRO A 32 -1.72 12.22 9.60
C PRO A 32 -1.46 12.31 11.10
N THR A 33 -1.57 11.17 11.79
CA THR A 33 -1.27 11.10 13.22
C THR A 33 0.25 11.23 13.46
N SER A 34 0.64 11.44 14.72
CA SER A 34 2.05 11.62 15.08
C SER A 34 2.98 10.49 14.66
N GLN A 35 2.49 9.26 14.52
CA GLN A 35 3.28 8.12 14.05
C GLN A 35 3.53 8.16 12.54
N PHE A 36 2.66 8.82 11.77
CA PHE A 36 2.69 8.77 10.30
C PHE A 36 3.05 10.10 9.62
N LYS A 37 2.98 11.22 10.34
CA LYS A 37 3.17 12.57 9.79
C LYS A 37 4.51 12.82 9.08
N ASP A 38 5.55 12.06 9.43
CA ASP A 38 6.91 12.27 8.92
C ASP A 38 7.20 11.39 7.68
N TYR A 39 6.24 10.57 7.23
CA TYR A 39 6.35 9.82 5.97
C TYR A 39 5.91 10.67 4.79
N SER A 40 6.75 10.70 3.76
CA SER A 40 6.54 11.44 2.52
C SER A 40 5.53 10.74 1.60
N VAL A 41 4.27 10.64 2.02
CA VAL A 41 3.15 10.17 1.20
C VAL A 41 2.19 11.33 0.92
N ASP A 42 1.40 11.22 -0.15
CA ASP A 42 0.34 12.19 -0.40
C ASP A 42 -0.87 11.87 0.49
N TRP A 43 -1.21 12.80 1.39
CA TRP A 43 -2.34 12.65 2.32
C TRP A 43 -3.67 13.10 1.71
N ASN A 44 -3.68 13.68 0.51
CA ASN A 44 -4.88 14.06 -0.22
C ASN A 44 -5.52 12.87 -0.93
N VAL A 45 -5.87 11.84 -0.15
CA VAL A 45 -6.45 10.58 -0.65
C VAL A 45 -7.97 10.53 -0.57
N PHE A 46 -8.62 11.62 -0.16
CA PHE A 46 -10.08 11.67 -0.17
C PHE A 46 -10.62 11.66 -1.59
N GLY A 47 -11.41 10.63 -1.93
CA GLY A 47 -11.93 10.44 -3.30
C GLY A 47 -10.92 9.85 -4.28
N ALA A 48 -9.73 9.43 -3.81
CA ALA A 48 -8.79 8.68 -4.63
C ALA A 48 -9.37 7.32 -5.06
N ASP A 49 -8.86 6.80 -6.18
CA ASP A 49 -9.28 5.51 -6.71
C ASP A 49 -8.75 4.32 -5.88
N SER A 50 -9.26 3.13 -6.16
CA SER A 50 -8.87 1.91 -5.42
C SER A 50 -7.40 1.54 -5.63
N GLU A 51 -6.78 1.95 -6.73
CA GLU A 51 -5.38 1.69 -7.01
C GLU A 51 -4.50 2.50 -6.07
N THR A 52 -4.77 3.81 -5.96
CA THR A 52 -4.08 4.72 -5.04
C THR A 52 -4.22 4.25 -3.59
N PHE A 53 -5.42 3.83 -3.18
CA PHE A 53 -5.64 3.27 -1.84
C PHE A 53 -4.82 1.99 -1.59
N ARG A 54 -4.73 1.10 -2.59
CA ARG A 54 -3.92 -0.12 -2.47
C ARG A 54 -2.43 0.22 -2.37
N GLN A 55 -1.94 1.12 -3.22
CA GLN A 55 -0.54 1.54 -3.22
C GLN A 55 -0.17 2.23 -1.90
N LEU A 56 -1.04 3.10 -1.38
CA LEU A 56 -0.81 3.73 -0.08
C LEU A 56 -0.82 2.70 1.06
N ALA A 57 -1.74 1.72 1.03
CA ALA A 57 -1.77 0.66 2.03
C ALA A 57 -0.48 -0.17 2.05
N GLU A 58 0.05 -0.52 0.87
CA GLU A 58 1.32 -1.24 0.74
C GLU A 58 2.50 -0.40 1.26
N THR A 59 2.54 0.88 0.87
CA THR A 59 3.57 1.84 1.31
C THR A 59 3.61 1.96 2.83
N LEU A 60 2.45 2.20 3.45
CA LEU A 60 2.33 2.36 4.90
C LEU A 60 2.63 1.05 5.64
N ALA A 61 2.24 -0.11 5.10
CA ALA A 61 2.59 -1.41 5.68
C ALA A 61 4.10 -1.66 5.67
N GLY A 62 4.79 -1.23 4.60
CA GLY A 62 6.25 -1.21 4.54
C GLY A 62 6.88 -0.38 5.66
N TYR A 63 6.39 0.84 5.88
CA TYR A 63 6.87 1.70 6.97
C TYR A 63 6.57 1.14 8.36
N ILE A 64 5.36 0.62 8.58
CA ILE A 64 4.98 -0.03 9.84
C ILE A 64 5.96 -1.16 10.18
N SER A 65 6.27 -1.99 9.19
CA SER A 65 7.17 -3.13 9.37
C SER A 65 8.60 -2.67 9.66
N ARG A 66 9.15 -1.78 8.81
CA ARG A 66 10.51 -1.25 8.93
C ARG A 66 10.75 -0.56 10.27
N ASP A 67 9.81 0.28 10.69
CA ASP A 67 9.98 1.18 11.85
C ASP A 67 9.32 0.61 13.12
N SER A 68 8.74 -0.59 13.04
CA SER A 68 8.04 -1.26 14.14
C SER A 68 6.98 -0.36 14.79
N LEU A 69 6.14 0.27 13.94
CA LEU A 69 5.09 1.17 14.40
C LEU A 69 4.06 0.41 15.24
N LYS A 70 3.46 1.09 16.21
CA LYS A 70 2.56 0.45 17.17
C LYS A 70 1.13 0.51 16.69
N SER A 71 0.49 -0.66 16.63
CA SER A 71 -0.95 -0.75 16.42
C SER A 71 -1.71 -0.06 17.54
N GLN A 72 -2.88 0.48 17.20
CA GLN A 72 -3.86 0.98 18.16
C GLN A 72 -4.57 -0.17 18.87
N ALA A 73 -4.84 -1.26 18.13
CA ALA A 73 -5.52 -2.43 18.65
C ALA A 73 -5.15 -3.66 17.83
N ASP A 74 -5.14 -4.81 18.50
CA ASP A 74 -4.87 -6.11 17.93
C ASP A 74 -6.05 -7.04 18.23
N GLN A 75 -6.43 -7.86 17.25
CA GLN A 75 -7.51 -8.83 17.38
C GLN A 75 -7.17 -10.11 16.62
N LEU A 76 -7.57 -11.24 17.19
CA LEU A 76 -7.62 -12.50 16.45
C LEU A 76 -8.99 -12.64 15.78
N THR A 77 -9.02 -13.23 14.59
CA THR A 77 -10.28 -13.61 13.96
C THR A 77 -10.97 -14.72 14.77
N ASP A 78 -12.26 -14.54 15.02
CA ASP A 78 -13.08 -15.51 15.76
C ASP A 78 -13.46 -16.74 14.92
N SER A 79 -14.33 -17.60 15.47
CA SER A 79 -14.82 -18.81 14.79
C SER A 79 -15.60 -18.54 13.49
N THR A 80 -15.96 -17.29 13.23
CA THR A 80 -16.62 -16.83 12.00
C THR A 80 -15.66 -16.15 11.02
N GLY A 81 -14.35 -16.12 11.34
CA GLY A 81 -13.35 -15.40 10.57
C GLY A 81 -13.37 -13.89 10.80
N THR A 82 -14.06 -13.42 11.85
CA THR A 82 -14.29 -11.99 12.06
C THR A 82 -13.38 -11.42 13.14
N ALA A 83 -12.73 -10.30 12.83
CA ALA A 83 -12.09 -9.43 13.83
C ALA A 83 -12.88 -8.12 13.93
N VAL A 84 -13.26 -7.72 15.15
CA VAL A 84 -14.09 -6.52 15.39
C VAL A 84 -13.30 -5.48 16.16
N PHE A 85 -13.19 -4.29 15.57
CA PHE A 85 -12.64 -3.11 16.22
C PHE A 85 -13.79 -2.13 16.52
N ASN A 86 -13.91 -1.70 17.77
CA ASN A 86 -15.02 -0.88 18.25
C ASN A 86 -14.55 0.49 18.72
N GLY A 87 -15.46 1.45 18.78
CA GLY A 87 -15.20 2.78 19.37
C GLY A 87 -14.21 3.62 18.55
N LEU A 88 -14.13 3.39 17.25
CA LEU A 88 -13.23 4.14 16.37
C LEU A 88 -13.82 5.51 16.04
N SER A 89 -12.98 6.55 16.09
CA SER A 89 -13.32 7.88 15.62
C SER A 89 -13.29 7.96 14.09
N ARG A 90 -13.90 9.01 13.54
CA ARG A 90 -13.78 9.36 12.12
C ARG A 90 -12.31 9.54 11.74
N GLY A 91 -11.91 8.96 10.61
CA GLY A 91 -10.50 9.01 10.18
C GLY A 91 -10.15 7.95 9.14
N LEU A 92 -8.86 7.89 8.82
CA LEU A 92 -8.23 6.89 7.96
C LEU A 92 -7.54 5.85 8.83
N TYR A 93 -7.84 4.58 8.58
CA TYR A 93 -7.24 3.46 9.30
C TYR A 93 -6.62 2.48 8.32
N LEU A 94 -5.50 1.90 8.71
CA LEU A 94 -4.91 0.74 8.04
C LEU A 94 -5.19 -0.48 8.90
N VAL A 95 -5.73 -1.52 8.28
CA VAL A 95 -5.83 -2.85 8.88
C VAL A 95 -4.81 -3.73 8.19
N THR A 96 -3.89 -4.32 8.96
CA THR A 96 -3.01 -5.37 8.47
C THR A 96 -3.44 -6.70 9.06
N VAL A 97 -3.22 -7.77 8.30
CA VAL A 97 -3.36 -9.16 8.76
C VAL A 97 -2.03 -9.84 8.50
N ASP A 98 -1.48 -10.47 9.53
CA ASP A 98 -0.22 -11.20 9.41
C ASP A 98 -0.36 -12.39 8.45
N ALA A 99 0.77 -12.88 7.96
CA ALA A 99 0.78 -14.17 7.29
C ALA A 99 0.23 -15.25 8.23
N PHE A 100 -0.68 -16.07 7.72
CA PHE A 100 -1.35 -17.10 8.49
C PHE A 100 -0.80 -18.47 8.11
N ASP A 101 -0.28 -19.21 9.08
CA ASP A 101 0.17 -20.59 8.91
C ASP A 101 -0.72 -21.55 9.71
N GLY A 102 -1.80 -22.01 9.08
CA GLY A 102 -2.74 -22.95 9.69
C GLY A 102 -2.36 -24.42 9.49
N ASP A 103 -3.27 -25.33 9.85
CA ASP A 103 -3.04 -26.78 9.70
C ASP A 103 -3.09 -27.24 8.24
N SER A 104 -4.02 -26.69 7.46
CA SER A 104 -4.28 -27.08 6.06
C SER A 104 -4.13 -25.95 5.06
N LEU A 105 -3.94 -24.72 5.52
CA LEU A 105 -3.96 -23.50 4.71
C LEU A 105 -2.85 -22.57 5.16
N THR A 106 -2.19 -21.95 4.19
CA THR A 106 -1.24 -20.86 4.40
C THR A 106 -1.74 -19.63 3.65
N CYS A 107 -1.67 -18.45 4.26
CA CYS A 107 -2.07 -17.20 3.63
C CYS A 107 -0.97 -16.16 3.78
N LYS A 108 -0.75 -15.36 2.73
CA LYS A 108 0.16 -14.22 2.81
C LYS A 108 -0.42 -13.11 3.69
N ALA A 109 0.46 -12.23 4.17
CA ALA A 109 0.04 -11.02 4.85
C ALA A 109 -0.82 -10.14 3.92
N SER A 110 -1.73 -9.36 4.50
CA SER A 110 -2.56 -8.41 3.74
C SER A 110 -2.65 -7.07 4.44
N SER A 111 -2.87 -6.01 3.66
CA SER A 111 -2.98 -4.64 4.14
C SER A 111 -4.17 -3.97 3.45
N THR A 112 -5.03 -3.28 4.20
CA THR A 112 -6.21 -2.62 3.64
C THR A 112 -6.47 -1.31 4.36
N LEU A 113 -6.57 -0.23 3.58
CA LEU A 113 -7.00 1.07 4.08
C LEU A 113 -8.52 1.18 4.11
N VAL A 114 -9.03 1.86 5.12
CA VAL A 114 -10.45 2.17 5.29
C VAL A 114 -10.64 3.59 5.78
N VAL A 115 -11.59 4.28 5.15
CA VAL A 115 -12.08 5.57 5.64
C VAL A 115 -13.31 5.32 6.50
N LEU A 116 -13.31 5.85 7.72
CA LEU A 116 -14.47 5.87 8.61
C LEU A 116 -15.09 7.27 8.56
N PRO A 117 -16.30 7.43 7.97
CA PRO A 117 -16.83 8.75 7.61
C PRO A 117 -17.75 9.45 8.63
N SER A 118 -18.10 8.89 9.80
CA SER A 118 -19.27 9.40 10.56
C SER A 118 -19.02 9.93 11.97
N ASP A 119 -19.64 11.09 12.23
CA ASP A 119 -19.83 11.73 13.53
C ASP A 119 -21.25 11.50 14.11
N SER A 120 -22.11 10.72 13.44
CA SER A 120 -23.46 10.37 13.93
C SER A 120 -23.92 8.96 13.54
N GLY A 121 -24.13 8.12 14.56
CA GLY A 121 -24.66 6.75 14.44
C GLY A 121 -23.58 5.65 14.34
N SER A 122 -23.92 4.47 14.83
CA SER A 122 -23.10 3.24 14.69
C SER A 122 -23.01 2.89 13.21
N LEU A 123 -21.85 3.10 12.60
CA LEU A 123 -21.55 2.63 11.25
C LEU A 123 -20.69 1.38 11.35
N ASP A 124 -21.23 0.25 10.91
CA ASP A 124 -20.48 -0.99 10.79
C ASP A 124 -19.85 -1.05 9.40
N VAL A 125 -18.53 -0.94 9.31
CA VAL A 125 -17.79 -1.14 8.06
C VAL A 125 -17.23 -2.56 8.03
N THR A 126 -17.55 -3.32 6.97
CA THR A 126 -17.01 -4.66 6.77
C THR A 126 -15.92 -4.62 5.71
N LEU A 127 -14.69 -4.87 6.14
CA LEU A 127 -13.55 -5.09 5.25
C LEU A 127 -13.42 -6.58 4.96
N GLN A 128 -13.18 -6.91 3.70
CA GLN A 128 -12.72 -8.23 3.27
C GLN A 128 -11.32 -8.04 2.67
N PRO A 129 -10.26 -8.15 3.49
CA PRO A 129 -8.90 -8.10 2.98
C PRO A 129 -8.73 -9.18 1.92
N LYS A 130 -8.14 -8.82 0.79
CA LYS A 130 -7.72 -9.82 -0.18
C LYS A 130 -6.38 -10.36 0.26
N THR A 131 -6.31 -11.68 0.27
CA THR A 131 -5.11 -12.42 0.64
C THR A 131 -4.93 -13.55 -0.37
N GLU A 132 -3.67 -13.85 -0.66
CA GLU A 132 -3.34 -15.05 -1.42
C GLU A 132 -3.18 -16.20 -0.42
N CYS A 133 -4.17 -17.09 -0.41
CA CYS A 133 -4.13 -18.33 0.36
C CYS A 133 -3.81 -19.52 -0.54
N SER A 134 -3.14 -20.52 0.01
CA SER A 134 -2.82 -21.76 -0.67
C SER A 134 -2.78 -22.95 0.30
N PRO A 135 -3.12 -24.17 -0.15
CA PRO A 135 -3.05 -25.36 0.69
C PRO A 135 -1.66 -25.54 1.29
N LYS A 136 -1.60 -25.88 2.59
CA LYS A 136 -0.33 -26.11 3.27
C LYS A 136 0.41 -27.29 2.63
N PRO A 137 1.68 -27.12 2.22
CA PRO A 137 2.47 -28.23 1.69
C PRO A 137 2.62 -29.35 2.73
N GLN A 138 2.39 -30.60 2.33
CA GLN A 138 2.57 -31.77 3.21
C GLN A 138 4.05 -32.06 3.52
N THR A 139 4.96 -31.51 2.72
CA THR A 139 6.41 -31.61 2.90
C THR A 139 6.98 -30.20 2.85
N PRO A 140 7.84 -29.79 3.79
CA PRO A 140 8.58 -28.54 3.70
C PRO A 140 9.44 -28.57 2.43
N GLU A 141 9.03 -27.81 1.42
CA GLU A 141 9.78 -27.61 0.20
C GLU A 141 10.31 -26.18 0.22
N GLU A 142 11.63 -26.02 0.15
CA GLU A 142 12.25 -24.71 -0.01
C GLU A 142 11.92 -24.17 -1.40
N LYS A 143 10.87 -23.37 -1.48
CA LYS A 143 10.50 -22.66 -2.70
C LYS A 143 11.30 -21.36 -2.78
N LYS A 144 11.82 -21.07 -3.97
CA LYS A 144 12.47 -19.79 -4.26
C LYS A 144 11.54 -18.90 -5.06
N THR A 145 11.66 -17.61 -4.83
CA THR A 145 11.02 -16.56 -5.59
C THR A 145 12.04 -15.50 -5.97
N LYS A 146 11.57 -14.50 -6.71
CA LYS A 146 12.33 -13.31 -7.04
C LYS A 146 11.48 -12.08 -6.83
N LEU A 147 12.13 -10.93 -6.71
CA LEU A 147 11.46 -9.65 -6.63
C LEU A 147 12.23 -8.64 -7.45
N LYS A 148 11.55 -8.01 -8.41
CA LYS A 148 12.13 -6.97 -9.25
C LYS A 148 11.55 -5.64 -8.84
N VAL A 149 12.41 -4.68 -8.51
CA VAL A 149 12.01 -3.31 -8.21
C VAL A 149 12.40 -2.38 -9.35
N THR A 150 11.48 -1.48 -9.69
CA THR A 150 11.66 -0.41 -10.67
C THR A 150 11.28 0.92 -10.03
N LYS A 151 12.16 1.91 -10.08
CA LYS A 151 11.85 3.27 -9.63
C LYS A 151 11.21 4.07 -10.78
N VAL A 152 10.02 4.57 -10.52
CA VAL A 152 9.23 5.42 -11.44
C VAL A 152 9.16 6.83 -10.88
N TRP A 153 9.28 7.81 -11.77
CA TRP A 153 9.10 9.22 -11.44
C TRP A 153 7.86 9.78 -12.15
N LYS A 154 7.04 10.55 -11.43
CA LYS A 154 5.83 11.20 -11.94
C LYS A 154 5.89 12.71 -11.72
N ASN A 155 5.32 13.47 -12.66
CA ASN A 155 5.13 14.93 -12.60
C ASN A 155 6.41 15.76 -12.43
N ASP A 156 7.55 15.25 -12.85
CA ASP A 156 8.86 15.85 -12.55
C ASP A 156 9.56 16.47 -13.78
N GLY A 157 8.80 16.72 -14.85
CA GLY A 157 9.28 17.41 -16.04
C GLY A 157 10.45 16.69 -16.71
N ASP A 158 11.57 17.38 -16.85
CA ASP A 158 12.83 16.86 -17.37
C ASP A 158 13.71 16.17 -16.32
N GLY A 159 13.25 16.11 -15.07
CA GLY A 159 13.94 15.47 -13.97
C GLY A 159 15.04 16.30 -13.33
N GLU A 160 15.07 17.63 -13.52
CA GLU A 160 16.05 18.53 -12.89
C GLU A 160 16.09 18.38 -11.34
N SER A 161 14.94 18.10 -10.72
CA SER A 161 14.82 17.89 -9.27
C SER A 161 15.07 16.44 -8.83
N ARG A 162 15.38 15.50 -9.74
CA ARG A 162 15.64 14.10 -9.37
C ARG A 162 16.99 13.99 -8.63
N PRO A 163 17.05 13.29 -7.48
CA PRO A 163 18.34 12.92 -6.92
C PRO A 163 19.08 11.99 -7.90
N ALA A 164 20.41 12.05 -7.92
CA ALA A 164 21.22 11.19 -8.78
C ALA A 164 21.07 9.69 -8.48
N LYS A 165 20.60 9.34 -7.28
CA LYS A 165 20.30 7.97 -6.86
C LYS A 165 19.26 7.96 -5.74
N VAL A 166 18.53 6.86 -5.62
CA VAL A 166 17.73 6.53 -4.44
C VAL A 166 18.21 5.24 -3.81
N THR A 167 17.86 5.01 -2.54
CA THR A 167 18.14 3.75 -1.84
C THR A 167 16.83 3.05 -1.52
N VAL A 168 16.68 1.83 -2.00
CA VAL A 168 15.52 0.97 -1.72
C VAL A 168 15.98 -0.16 -0.80
N GLN A 169 15.18 -0.42 0.23
CA GLN A 169 15.39 -1.50 1.19
C GLN A 169 14.44 -2.64 0.86
N LEU A 170 14.94 -3.87 0.86
CA LEU A 170 14.13 -5.08 0.87
C LEU A 170 14.02 -5.55 2.33
N LEU A 171 12.80 -5.72 2.81
CA LEU A 171 12.49 -6.25 4.12
C LEU A 171 12.11 -7.73 4.01
N ARG A 172 12.54 -8.53 4.99
CA ARG A 172 12.14 -9.93 5.21
C ARG A 172 11.48 -10.04 6.57
N ASP A 173 10.20 -10.37 6.60
CA ASP A 173 9.39 -10.44 7.83
C ASP A 173 9.53 -9.20 8.72
N GLY A 174 9.58 -8.03 8.08
CA GLY A 174 9.71 -6.73 8.74
C GLY A 174 11.14 -6.30 9.11
N GLU A 175 12.15 -7.15 8.95
CA GLU A 175 13.55 -6.78 9.16
C GLU A 175 14.24 -6.40 7.85
N ILE A 176 15.18 -5.45 7.88
CA ILE A 176 15.97 -5.07 6.70
C ILE A 176 16.86 -6.26 6.30
N TYR A 177 16.61 -6.78 5.09
CA TYR A 177 17.37 -7.88 4.51
C TYR A 177 18.50 -7.38 3.59
N ASP A 178 18.20 -6.39 2.74
CA ASP A 178 19.17 -5.81 1.81
C ASP A 178 18.86 -4.33 1.49
N GLU A 179 19.86 -3.59 1.04
CA GLU A 179 19.73 -2.22 0.55
C GLU A 179 20.40 -2.06 -0.81
N VAL A 180 19.68 -1.54 -1.80
CA VAL A 180 20.18 -1.33 -3.15
C VAL A 180 20.05 0.11 -3.59
N SER A 181 21.02 0.57 -4.38
CA SER A 181 20.97 1.91 -4.96
C SER A 181 20.45 1.84 -6.39
N LEU A 182 19.38 2.59 -6.67
CA LEU A 182 18.80 2.74 -8.01
C LEU A 182 19.21 4.10 -8.59
N ASN A 183 19.65 4.14 -9.84
CA ASN A 183 20.11 5.33 -10.54
C ASN A 183 20.03 5.13 -12.07
N GLU A 184 20.41 6.14 -12.84
CA GLU A 184 20.37 6.07 -14.32
C GLU A 184 21.26 4.94 -14.89
N ALA A 185 22.39 4.61 -14.28
CA ALA A 185 23.31 3.61 -14.80
C ALA A 185 22.78 2.16 -14.69
N ASN A 186 21.78 1.91 -13.84
CA ASN A 186 21.06 0.63 -13.76
C ASN A 186 19.61 0.73 -14.23
N ASP A 187 19.31 1.73 -15.05
CA ASP A 187 17.97 2.01 -15.57
C ASP A 187 16.91 2.10 -14.47
N TRP A 188 17.31 2.54 -13.27
CA TRP A 188 16.45 2.62 -12.09
C TRP A 188 15.83 1.28 -11.67
N THR A 189 16.51 0.16 -11.93
CA THR A 189 16.01 -1.20 -11.65
C THR A 189 16.98 -2.07 -10.86
N HIS A 190 16.43 -3.04 -10.13
CA HIS A 190 17.17 -4.12 -9.49
C HIS A 190 16.30 -5.38 -9.39
N GLU A 191 16.90 -6.57 -9.42
CA GLU A 191 16.20 -7.84 -9.17
C GLU A 191 16.95 -8.64 -8.09
N TRP A 192 16.23 -9.01 -7.04
CA TRP A 192 16.66 -10.00 -6.07
C TRP A 192 16.15 -11.38 -6.52
N SER A 193 17.06 -12.33 -6.69
CA SER A 193 16.76 -13.72 -7.05
C SER A 193 16.96 -14.66 -5.86
N ASP A 194 16.47 -15.90 -5.97
CA ASP A 194 16.66 -16.96 -4.99
C ASP A 194 16.21 -16.63 -3.56
N LEU A 195 15.20 -15.77 -3.44
CA LEU A 195 14.58 -15.41 -2.16
C LEU A 195 13.72 -16.58 -1.66
N PRO A 196 13.82 -17.00 -0.39
CA PRO A 196 12.89 -17.98 0.17
C PRO A 196 11.45 -17.46 0.12
N ALA A 197 10.56 -18.23 -0.50
CA ALA A 197 9.19 -17.82 -0.81
C ALA A 197 8.24 -17.89 0.40
N GLU A 198 8.66 -18.55 1.48
CA GLU A 198 7.94 -18.64 2.75
C GLU A 198 7.95 -17.33 3.55
N HIS A 199 8.89 -16.44 3.25
CA HIS A 199 9.00 -15.15 3.93
C HIS A 199 8.11 -14.09 3.30
N GLU A 200 7.71 -13.15 4.14
CA GLU A 200 7.06 -11.92 3.73
C GLU A 200 8.13 -10.93 3.26
N TRP A 201 7.97 -10.42 2.04
CA TRP A 201 8.94 -9.53 1.40
C TRP A 201 8.29 -8.18 1.11
N ARG A 202 8.85 -7.08 1.60
CA ARG A 202 8.39 -5.70 1.30
C ARG A 202 9.51 -4.83 0.81
N THR A 203 9.21 -3.86 -0.05
CA THR A 203 10.17 -2.85 -0.48
C THR A 203 9.82 -1.49 0.09
N VAL A 204 10.82 -0.76 0.57
CA VAL A 204 10.65 0.59 1.11
C VAL A 204 11.73 1.50 0.56
N GLU A 205 11.37 2.71 0.11
CA GLU A 205 12.35 3.75 -0.15
C GLU A 205 12.86 4.31 1.17
N LYS A 206 14.18 4.23 1.39
CA LYS A 206 14.80 4.60 2.67
C LYS A 206 14.60 6.07 2.99
N VAL A 207 14.84 6.93 2.01
CA VAL A 207 14.71 8.39 2.09
C VAL A 207 14.08 8.86 0.80
N VAL A 208 12.91 9.47 0.91
CA VAL A 208 12.23 10.14 -0.21
C VAL A 208 12.77 11.56 -0.28
N ALA A 209 13.14 12.01 -1.48
CA ALA A 209 13.68 13.35 -1.69
C ALA A 209 12.65 14.44 -1.37
N ASP A 210 13.13 15.62 -0.98
CA ASP A 210 12.28 16.80 -0.76
C ASP A 210 11.40 17.07 -2.00
N HIS A 211 10.18 17.55 -1.75
CA HIS A 211 9.16 17.79 -2.78
C HIS A 211 8.67 16.54 -3.52
N TYR A 212 9.01 15.34 -3.08
CA TYR A 212 8.41 14.11 -3.60
C TYR A 212 7.54 13.42 -2.55
N THR A 213 6.47 12.79 -3.02
CA THR A 213 5.75 11.75 -2.28
C THR A 213 6.04 10.40 -2.89
N VAL A 214 5.94 9.32 -2.11
CA VAL A 214 6.15 7.95 -2.57
C VAL A 214 4.89 7.12 -2.45
N LEU A 215 4.68 6.26 -3.44
CA LEU A 215 3.75 5.15 -3.40
C LEU A 215 4.46 3.89 -3.90
N VAL A 216 4.18 2.75 -3.27
CA VAL A 216 4.66 1.43 -3.68
C VAL A 216 3.52 0.69 -4.34
N ASP A 217 3.72 0.26 -5.57
CA ASP A 217 2.83 -0.64 -6.27
C ASP A 217 3.48 -2.01 -6.39
N ARG A 218 2.82 -3.04 -5.87
CA ARG A 218 3.24 -4.42 -6.05
C ARG A 218 2.20 -5.23 -6.81
N GLU A 219 2.68 -5.91 -7.84
CA GLU A 219 1.94 -6.96 -8.54
C GLU A 219 2.83 -8.22 -8.59
N ASN A 220 2.49 -9.22 -7.78
CA ASN A 220 3.26 -10.46 -7.65
C ASN A 220 4.74 -10.21 -7.28
N THR A 221 5.65 -10.47 -8.22
CA THR A 221 7.11 -10.32 -8.10
C THR A 221 7.62 -9.00 -8.65
N GLU A 222 6.77 -8.17 -9.25
CA GLU A 222 7.12 -6.86 -9.78
C GLU A 222 6.70 -5.78 -8.80
N VAL A 223 7.62 -4.85 -8.52
CA VAL A 223 7.40 -3.74 -7.61
C VAL A 223 7.81 -2.43 -8.25
N LEU A 224 6.90 -1.46 -8.24
CA LEU A 224 7.16 -0.08 -8.61
C LEU A 224 7.27 0.76 -7.35
N VAL A 225 8.38 1.47 -7.21
CA VAL A 225 8.51 2.55 -6.23
C VAL A 225 8.27 3.84 -7.01
N VAL A 226 7.17 4.53 -6.75
CA VAL A 226 6.71 5.68 -7.54
C VAL A 226 6.90 6.95 -6.74
N ASN A 227 7.84 7.80 -7.15
CA ASN A 227 7.95 9.15 -6.60
C ASN A 227 7.17 10.14 -7.46
N THR A 228 6.27 10.90 -6.86
CA THR A 228 5.51 11.96 -7.53
C THR A 228 5.99 13.33 -7.03
N TYR A 229 6.44 14.18 -7.95
CA TYR A 229 6.84 15.55 -7.62
C TYR A 229 5.62 16.38 -7.23
N GLN A 230 5.77 17.13 -6.14
CA GLN A 230 4.79 18.06 -5.59
C GLN A 230 5.41 19.47 -5.65
N PRO A 231 5.01 20.31 -6.62
CA PRO A 231 5.51 21.68 -6.72
C PRO A 231 5.24 22.45 -5.43
N GLY A 232 6.23 23.23 -4.96
CA GLY A 232 5.99 24.14 -3.85
C GLY A 232 5.09 25.30 -4.26
N ASP A 233 4.41 25.93 -3.31
CA ASP A 233 3.62 27.17 -3.55
C ASP A 233 4.45 28.33 -4.17
N HIS A 234 5.78 28.24 -4.12
CA HIS A 234 6.71 29.21 -4.72
C HIS A 234 7.18 28.88 -6.14
N ASP A 235 6.83 27.72 -6.70
CA ASP A 235 7.20 27.33 -8.07
C ASP A 235 6.22 27.89 -9.12
N HIS A 236 5.18 28.60 -8.67
CA HIS A 236 4.24 29.35 -9.52
C HIS A 236 4.77 30.73 -9.96
N HIS A 237 6.03 30.81 -10.39
CA HIS A 237 6.51 31.92 -11.22
C HIS A 237 6.68 31.42 -12.65
N GLY A 238 5.67 31.71 -13.47
CA GLY A 238 5.48 31.15 -14.79
C GLY A 238 6.56 31.51 -15.82
N HIS A 239 6.61 30.66 -16.84
CA HIS A 239 6.87 31.08 -18.22
C HIS A 239 5.95 30.26 -19.13
N GLU A 240 4.81 30.85 -19.50
CA GLU A 240 4.24 30.55 -20.81
C GLU A 240 5.19 31.14 -21.85
N ASP A 241 6.08 30.31 -22.42
CA ASP A 241 6.80 30.67 -23.63
C ASP A 241 6.65 29.57 -24.68
N LYS A 242 5.81 29.87 -25.67
CA LYS A 242 5.78 29.14 -26.95
C LYS A 242 7.08 29.40 -27.70
N LYS A 243 7.99 28.42 -27.77
CA LYS A 243 8.91 28.27 -28.91
C LYS A 243 9.22 26.81 -29.24
N GLU A 244 8.89 26.43 -30.47
CA GLU A 244 9.40 25.26 -31.17
C GLU A 244 10.90 25.43 -31.50
N HIS A 245 11.74 24.45 -31.14
CA HIS A 245 12.82 24.00 -32.02
C HIS A 245 13.26 22.56 -31.74
N LYS A 246 13.52 21.83 -32.83
CA LYS A 246 13.88 20.41 -32.90
C LYS A 246 15.30 20.13 -32.38
N GLY A 247 15.48 19.00 -31.69
CA GLY A 247 16.67 18.15 -31.88
C GLY A 247 17.46 17.66 -30.65
N LYS A 248 16.87 16.78 -29.83
CA LYS A 248 17.35 15.45 -29.36
C LYS A 248 16.54 15.10 -28.11
N LYS A 249 15.70 14.06 -28.21
CA LYS A 249 14.83 13.61 -27.11
C LYS A 249 15.67 13.09 -25.94
N PRO A 250 15.46 13.58 -24.71
CA PRO A 250 15.79 12.84 -23.49
C PRO A 250 14.77 11.70 -23.28
N ALA A 251 15.15 10.68 -22.53
CA ALA A 251 14.33 9.50 -22.26
C ALA A 251 13.14 9.85 -21.34
N GLU A 252 12.02 10.23 -21.95
CA GLU A 252 10.71 9.92 -21.39
C GLU A 252 10.57 8.39 -21.46
N THR A 253 10.65 7.66 -20.34
CA THR A 253 10.14 6.28 -20.27
C THR A 253 8.61 6.30 -20.21
N GLY A 254 8.01 7.04 -21.14
CA GLY A 254 6.60 7.03 -21.49
C GLY A 254 6.49 6.48 -22.92
N SER A 255 6.56 5.16 -23.06
CA SER A 255 5.93 4.52 -24.21
C SER A 255 4.49 4.25 -23.83
N ASN A 256 3.56 4.85 -24.55
CA ASN A 256 2.16 4.47 -24.66
C ASN A 256 1.76 3.20 -23.86
N VAL A 257 1.12 3.34 -22.70
CA VAL A 257 0.19 2.30 -22.23
C VAL A 257 -1.19 2.64 -22.81
N SER A 258 -1.24 2.71 -24.14
CA SER A 258 -2.46 2.33 -24.84
C SER A 258 -2.40 0.81 -24.97
N THR A 259 -3.22 0.13 -24.17
CA THR A 259 -3.61 -1.26 -24.42
C THR A 259 -2.46 -2.28 -24.32
N VAL A 260 -2.03 -2.59 -23.10
CA VAL A 260 -1.70 -4.00 -22.80
C VAL A 260 -3.03 -4.68 -22.46
N ALA A 261 -3.76 -5.07 -23.50
CA ALA A 261 -4.90 -5.95 -23.35
C ALA A 261 -4.44 -7.41 -23.47
N ALA A 262 -4.97 -8.21 -22.54
CA ALA A 262 -5.14 -9.66 -22.59
C ALA A 262 -3.93 -10.54 -22.22
N CYS A 263 -3.89 -10.92 -20.94
CA CYS A 263 -4.07 -12.32 -20.53
C CYS A 263 -5.11 -12.31 -19.39
N ALA A 264 -6.38 -12.53 -19.74
CA ALA A 264 -7.07 -13.81 -19.52
C ALA A 264 -7.41 -14.05 -18.04
N VAL A 265 -8.63 -13.63 -17.67
CA VAL A 265 -9.52 -14.14 -16.62
C VAL A 265 -8.84 -14.75 -15.39
N GLY A 266 -8.76 -13.93 -14.34
CA GLY A 266 -8.72 -14.35 -12.95
C GLY A 266 -9.34 -13.23 -12.14
N LEU A 267 -10.43 -13.51 -11.43
CA LEU A 267 -11.08 -12.57 -10.53
C LEU A 267 -10.09 -12.05 -9.48
N SER A 268 -10.39 -10.87 -8.94
CA SER A 268 -10.04 -10.36 -7.61
C SER A 268 -8.59 -9.92 -7.31
N GLY A 269 -8.37 -8.60 -7.19
CA GLY A 269 -7.15 -8.03 -6.58
C GLY A 269 -7.30 -6.84 -5.62
N ALA A 270 -8.36 -6.02 -5.68
CA ALA A 270 -8.56 -4.93 -4.69
C ALA A 270 -9.38 -5.39 -3.48
N GLY A 271 -8.81 -5.42 -2.27
CA GLY A 271 -9.57 -5.65 -1.02
C GLY A 271 -10.82 -4.79 -1.02
N LEU A 272 -12.00 -5.39 -1.16
CA LEU A 272 -13.23 -4.64 -1.34
C LEU A 272 -13.71 -4.25 0.06
N ALA A 273 -13.64 -2.97 0.39
CA ALA A 273 -14.38 -2.45 1.54
C ALA A 273 -15.87 -2.46 1.18
N VAL A 274 -16.59 -3.49 1.61
CA VAL A 274 -18.04 -3.55 1.42
C VAL A 274 -18.69 -2.73 2.52
N LEU A 275 -19.13 -1.52 2.18
CA LEU A 275 -19.98 -0.69 3.04
C LEU A 275 -21.36 -1.36 3.21
N ARG A 276 -21.50 -2.22 4.22
CA ARG A 276 -22.81 -2.68 4.69
C ARG A 276 -23.33 -1.73 5.77
N VAL A 277 -24.03 -0.67 5.35
CA VAL A 277 -24.71 0.23 6.29
C VAL A 277 -25.87 -0.50 6.97
N ARG A 278 -25.67 -0.97 8.20
CA ARG A 278 -26.77 -1.43 9.08
C ARG A 278 -27.16 -0.29 10.02
N ARG A 279 -28.29 0.35 9.75
CA ARG A 279 -28.91 1.24 10.74
C ARG A 279 -29.52 0.38 11.84
N LYS A 280 -28.96 0.42 13.06
CA LYS A 280 -29.68 -0.09 14.24
C LYS A 280 -30.94 0.76 14.43
N HIS A 281 -32.10 0.20 14.10
CA HIS A 281 -33.36 0.73 14.60
C HIS A 281 -33.34 0.56 16.12
N GLN A 282 -33.22 1.67 16.86
CA GLN A 282 -33.60 1.68 18.27
C GLN A 282 -35.10 1.38 18.32
N ALA A 283 -35.46 0.22 18.87
CA ALA A 283 -36.82 -0.07 19.26
C ALA A 283 -37.15 0.83 20.46
N ASN A 284 -37.98 1.85 20.24
CA ASN A 284 -38.59 2.58 21.33
C ASN A 284 -39.60 1.64 22.01
N ASN A 285 -39.36 1.36 23.29
CA ASN A 285 -40.38 0.93 24.24
C ASN A 285 -40.98 2.16 24.92
#